data_AF-A0A482Z4A7-F1
#
_entry.id   AF-A0A482Z4A7-F1
#
_cell.length_a   1.000
_cell.length_b   1.000
_cell.length_c   1.000
_cell.angle_alpha   90.00
_cell.angle_beta   90.00
_cell.angle_gamma   90.00
#
_symmetry.space_group_name_H-M   'P 1'
#
loop_
_entity.id
_entity.type
_entity.pdbx_description
1 polymer ?
#
loop_
_entity_poly.entity_id
_entity_poly.type
_entity_poly.pdbx_seq_one_letter_code
_entity_poly.pdbx_strand_id
1 'polypeptide(L)' 'MFILRDILLPLQDHFSQTDLGRERASLFVYTILSIIVPF' A
#
# COMPACT_ATOMS: atom_id res chain seq x y z
N MET A 1 -5.31 -12.44 -5.38
CA MET A 1 -6.49 -11.78 -4.79
C MET A 1 -6.69 -10.44 -5.47
N PHE A 2 -7.83 -10.29 -6.16
CA PHE A 2 -8.18 -9.16 -7.01
C PHE A 2 -8.32 -7.86 -6.18
N ILE A 3 -9.09 -7.93 -5.10
CA ILE A 3 -9.46 -6.79 -4.24
C ILE A 3 -8.25 -6.06 -3.63
N LEU A 4 -7.23 -6.79 -3.16
CA LEU A 4 -6.08 -6.16 -2.51
C LEU A 4 -5.26 -5.33 -3.51
N ARG A 5 -5.08 -5.83 -4.74
CA ARG A 5 -4.35 -5.14 -5.80
C ARG A 5 -5.11 -3.93 -6.33
N ASP A 6 -6.43 -4.04 -6.44
CA ASP A 6 -7.33 -2.95 -6.85
C ASP A 6 -7.43 -1.82 -5.82
N ILE A 7 -7.16 -2.10 -4.53
CA ILE A 7 -7.08 -1.07 -3.48
C ILE A 7 -5.65 -0.49 -3.41
N LEU A 8 -4.63 -1.33 -3.56
CA LEU A 8 -3.23 -0.91 -3.47
C LEU A 8 -2.81 0.05 -4.59
N LEU A 9 -3.19 -0.25 -5.83
CA LEU A 9 -2.81 0.54 -7.00
C LEU A 9 -3.26 2.01 -6.91
N PRO A 10 -4.54 2.33 -6.66
CA PRO A 10 -4.99 3.71 -6.56
C PRO A 10 -4.48 4.40 -5.29
N LEU A 11 -4.27 3.69 -4.17
CA LEU A 11 -3.61 4.29 -3.01
C LEU A 11 -2.16 4.66 -3.33
N GLN A 12 -1.42 3.75 -3.94
CA GLN A 12 -0.03 3.96 -4.32
C GLN A 12 0.10 5.11 -5.32
N ASP A 13 -0.85 5.26 -6.24
CA ASP A 13 -0.92 6.38 -7.20
C ASP A 13 -1.20 7.72 -6.51
N HIS A 14 -2.15 7.76 -5.56
CA HIS A 14 -2.48 8.95 -4.76
C HIS A 14 -1.30 9.41 -3.89
N PHE A 15 -0.55 8.47 -3.32
CA PHE A 15 0.60 8.77 -2.48
C PHE A 15 1.89 9.01 -3.30
N SER A 16 1.98 8.59 -4.57
CA SER A 16 3.23 8.65 -5.36
C SER A 16 3.66 10.05 -5.84
N GLN A 17 2.80 11.07 -5.71
CA GLN A 17 3.09 12.40 -6.27
C GLN A 17 4.15 13.19 -5.49
N THR A 18 4.59 12.72 -4.33
CA THR A 18 5.67 13.32 -3.54
C THR A 18 6.63 12.23 -3.06
N ASP A 19 7.91 12.58 -2.89
CA ASP A 19 8.93 11.63 -2.38
C ASP A 19 8.53 11.05 -1.01
N LEU A 20 7.96 11.91 -0.15
CA LEU A 20 7.45 11.52 1.17
C LEU A 20 6.25 10.55 1.07
N GLY A 21 5.36 10.78 0.11
CA GLY A 21 4.19 9.93 -0.08
C GLY A 21 4.56 8.55 -0.63
N ARG A 22 5.58 8.45 -1.49
CA ARG A 22 6.11 7.16 -1.96
C ARG A 22 6.66 6.30 -0.82
N GLU A 23 7.38 6.93 0.11
CA GLU A 23 7.91 6.25 1.30
C GLU A 23 6.77 5.76 2.21
N ARG A 24 5.76 6.59 2.45
CA ARG A 24 4.59 6.21 3.27
C ARG A 24 3.69 5.17 2.60
N ALA A 25 3.59 5.17 1.27
CA ALA A 25 2.85 4.15 0.53
C ALA A 25 3.44 2.75 0.78
N SER A 26 4.76 2.63 0.78
CA SER A 26 5.46 1.37 1.08
C SER A 26 5.14 0.86 2.49
N LEU A 27 5.23 1.75 3.49
CA LEU A 27 4.91 1.43 4.89
C LEU A 27 3.45 1.01 5.08
N PHE A 28 2.52 1.66 4.37
CA PHE A 28 1.10 1.33 4.43
C PHE A 28 0.81 -0.06 3.85
N VAL A 29 1.41 -0.39 2.70
CA VAL A 29 1.34 -1.74 2.12
C VAL A 29 1.89 -2.79 3.07
N TYR A 30 3.03 -2.51 3.69
CA TYR A 30 3.66 -3.42 4.65
C TYR A 30 2.77 -3.67 5.88
N THR A 31 2.10 -2.62 6.38
CA THR A 31 1.16 -2.71 7.50
C THR A 31 -0.04 -3.60 7.15
N ILE A 32 -0.63 -3.41 5.97
CA ILE A 32 -1.75 -4.24 5.50
C ILE A 32 -1.32 -5.70 5.33
N LEU A 33 -0.18 -5.95 4.70
CA LEU A 33 0.38 -7.30 4.56
C LEU A 33 0.60 -7.96 5.93
N SER A 34 1.10 -7.21 6.91
CA SER A 34 1.33 -7.70 8.26
C SER A 34 0.05 -8.03 9.02
N ILE A 35 -1.11 -7.49 8.62
CA ILE A 35 -2.41 -7.83 9.22
C ILE A 35 -3.02 -9.07 8.54
N ILE A 36 -2.82 -9.21 7.23
CA ILE A 36 -3.45 -10.25 6.42
C ILE A 36 -2.66 -11.57 6.45
N VAL A 37 -1.33 -11.52 6.55
CA VAL A 37 -0.49 -12.72 6.66
C VAL A 37 -0.49 -13.16 8.13
N PRO A 38 -1.13 -14.30 8.47
CA PRO A 38 -1.07 -14.82 9.82
C PRO A 38 0.35 -15.32 10.10
N PHE A 39 0.90 -14.92 11.24
CA PHE A 39 2.24 -15.31 11.71
C PHE A 39 2.25 -16.74 12.25
#